data_AF-X1A1E9-F1
#
_entry.id   AF-X1A1E9-F1
#
_cell.length_a   1.000
_cell.length_b   1.000
_cell.length_c   1.000
_cell.angle_alpha   90.00
_cell.angle_beta   90.00
_cell.angle_gamma   90.00
#
_symmetry.space_group_name_H-M   'P 1'
#
loop_
_entity.id
_entity.type
_entity.pdbx_description
1 polymer ?
#
loop_
_entity_poly.entity_id
_entity_poly.type
_entity_poly.pdbx_seq_one_letter_code
_entity_poly.pdbx_strand_id
1 'polypeptide(L)'
;LNEMIKACKEFEGRHDFSNFSKQEKDNEKTIRDIMLASLRLNGDFLIFDFKSRAFLRQQIRRMVAKIFEIGLEIIAFEEFLDLFNPSKTYSYQPANPLGLILWDINYGKKIQFIIDTKSQERMNKFFLQQEIKFSTKQKLFSLMQRNNISEKGL
;
A
#
# COMPACT_ATOMS: atom_id res chain seq x y z
N LEU A 1 -8.48 8.81 -12.56
CA LEU A 1 -7.12 8.19 -12.56
C LEU A 1 -6.00 9.24 -12.65
N ASN A 2 -6.03 10.17 -13.60
CA ASN A 2 -4.99 11.19 -13.75
C ASN A 2 -4.74 12.01 -12.48
N GLU A 3 -5.81 12.52 -11.83
CA GLU A 3 -5.68 13.25 -10.57
C GLU A 3 -5.08 12.40 -9.43
N MET A 4 -5.40 11.11 -9.38
CA MET A 4 -4.78 10.20 -8.40
C MET A 4 -3.28 10.01 -8.66
N ILE A 5 -2.89 9.90 -9.93
CA ILE A 5 -1.48 9.77 -10.32
C ILE A 5 -0.72 11.06 -9.95
N LYS A 6 -1.32 12.22 -10.24
CA LYS A 6 -0.79 13.54 -9.87
C LYS A 6 -0.62 13.65 -8.36
N ALA A 7 -1.66 13.35 -7.58
CA ALA A 7 -1.62 13.40 -6.12
C ALA A 7 -0.61 12.40 -5.52
N CYS A 8 -0.48 11.22 -6.12
CA CYS A 8 0.52 10.24 -5.71
C CYS A 8 1.94 10.81 -5.87
N LYS A 9 2.19 11.58 -6.93
CA LYS A 9 3.49 12.18 -7.21
C LYS A 9 3.88 13.31 -6.26
N GLU A 10 2.91 14.07 -5.74
CA GLU A 10 3.17 15.12 -4.73
C GLU A 10 3.86 14.58 -3.46
N PHE A 11 3.74 13.28 -3.18
CA PHE A 11 4.42 12.67 -2.06
C PHE A 11 5.92 12.52 -2.23
N GLU A 12 6.47 12.59 -3.46
CA GLU A 12 7.91 12.51 -3.69
C GLU A 12 8.64 13.73 -3.11
N GLY A 13 9.83 13.50 -2.56
CA GLY A 13 10.64 14.53 -1.91
C GLY A 13 10.44 14.65 -0.41
N ARG A 14 10.90 15.77 0.15
CA ARG A 14 11.02 16.00 1.59
C ARG A 14 9.85 16.84 2.12
N HIS A 15 9.00 16.21 2.92
CA HIS A 15 7.78 16.85 3.47
C HIS A 15 7.57 16.52 4.94
N ASP A 16 6.74 17.31 5.62
CA ASP A 16 6.17 16.94 6.90
C ASP A 16 4.94 16.04 6.69
N PHE A 17 5.03 14.79 7.18
CA PHE A 17 3.98 13.79 7.02
C PHE A 17 3.12 13.61 8.28
N SER A 18 3.11 14.57 9.20
CA SER A 18 2.29 14.57 10.42
C SER A 18 0.81 14.27 10.14
N ASN A 19 0.22 14.91 9.14
CA ASN A 19 -1.18 14.69 8.75
C ASN A 19 -1.41 13.39 7.97
N PHE A 20 -0.33 12.71 7.59
CA PHE A 20 -0.38 11.41 6.94
C PHE A 20 0.03 10.28 7.89
N SER A 21 0.26 10.53 9.17
CA SER A 21 0.62 9.48 10.13
C SER A 21 -0.42 9.35 11.24
N LYS A 22 -0.31 8.29 12.02
CA LYS A 22 -0.96 8.27 13.33
C LYS A 22 -0.15 9.17 14.25
N GLN A 23 -0.78 10.20 14.81
CA GLN A 23 -0.15 11.05 15.82
C GLN A 23 0.28 10.19 17.02
N GLU A 24 1.55 10.31 17.38
CA GLU A 24 2.11 9.70 18.59
C GLU A 24 2.46 10.81 19.57
N LYS A 25 2.50 10.49 20.87
CA LYS A 25 2.67 11.49 21.94
C LYS A 25 4.10 12.03 22.04
N ASP A 26 5.05 11.36 21.39
CA ASP A 26 6.47 11.72 21.44
C ASP A 26 6.86 12.66 20.30
N ASN A 27 7.93 13.44 20.53
CA ASN A 27 8.59 14.35 19.58
C ASN A 27 9.26 13.60 18.40
N GLU A 28 8.55 12.66 17.78
CA GLU A 28 9.03 12.02 16.57
C GLU A 28 9.12 13.05 15.44
N LYS A 29 10.27 13.08 14.76
CA LYS A 29 10.41 13.86 13.54
C LYS A 29 9.41 13.32 12.52
N THR A 30 8.44 14.13 12.12
CA THR A 30 7.41 13.79 11.11
C THR A 30 7.89 14.04 9.67
N ILE A 31 9.05 14.67 9.52
CA ILE A 31 9.66 14.93 8.22
C ILE A 31 10.19 13.62 7.64
N ARG A 32 9.78 13.28 6.41
CA ARG A 32 10.30 12.14 5.64
C ARG A 32 10.68 12.58 4.23
N ASP A 33 11.50 11.76 3.59
CA ASP A 33 11.99 11.95 2.23
C ASP A 33 11.63 10.72 1.41
N ILE A 34 10.55 10.82 0.63
CA ILE A 34 10.05 9.73 -0.22
C ILE A 34 10.78 9.80 -1.55
N MET A 35 11.53 8.74 -1.86
CA MET A 35 12.36 8.61 -3.06
C MET A 35 11.55 8.19 -4.29
N LEU A 36 10.44 7.50 -4.10
CA LEU A 36 9.52 7.06 -5.16
C LEU A 36 8.11 7.03 -4.60
N ALA A 37 7.17 7.60 -5.34
CA ALA A 37 5.75 7.38 -5.21
C ALA A 37 5.17 7.22 -6.62
N SER A 38 4.52 6.09 -6.87
CA SER A 38 3.89 5.84 -8.16
C SER A 38 2.59 5.08 -8.01
N LEU A 39 1.69 5.32 -8.96
CA LEU A 39 0.41 4.66 -9.07
C LEU A 39 0.23 4.17 -10.51
N ARG A 40 -0.16 2.91 -10.65
CA ARG A 40 -0.57 2.33 -11.95
C ARG A 40 -1.84 1.51 -11.81
N LEU A 41 -2.62 1.44 -12.88
CA LEU A 41 -3.73 0.51 -13.04
C LEU A 41 -3.22 -0.77 -13.71
N ASN A 42 -3.53 -1.93 -13.15
CA ASN A 42 -3.21 -3.23 -13.72
C ASN A 42 -4.43 -4.16 -13.59
N GLY A 43 -5.17 -4.31 -14.69
CA GLY A 43 -6.49 -4.96 -14.65
C GLY A 43 -7.41 -4.22 -13.67
N ASP A 44 -7.96 -4.96 -12.71
CA ASP A 44 -8.87 -4.43 -11.68
C ASP A 44 -8.15 -3.84 -10.45
N PHE A 45 -6.81 -3.76 -10.47
CA PHE A 45 -6.01 -3.32 -9.33
C PHE A 45 -5.34 -1.97 -9.57
N LEU A 46 -5.47 -1.07 -8.58
CA LEU A 46 -4.61 0.09 -8.42
C LEU A 46 -3.40 -0.31 -7.58
N ILE A 47 -2.20 -0.24 -8.17
CA ILE A 47 -0.94 -0.62 -7.53
C ILE A 47 -0.15 0.64 -7.18
N PHE A 48 0.11 0.82 -5.89
CA PHE A 48 0.89 1.92 -5.34
C PHE A 48 2.27 1.42 -4.91
N ASP A 49 3.33 2.02 -5.45
CA ASP A 49 4.70 1.74 -5.03
C ASP A 49 5.29 2.96 -4.33
N PHE A 50 5.79 2.75 -3.11
CA PHE A 50 6.45 3.77 -2.31
C PHE A 50 7.85 3.31 -1.89
N LYS A 51 8.84 4.19 -1.99
CA LYS A 51 10.22 3.95 -1.52
C LYS A 51 10.67 5.11 -0.66
N SER A 52 11.16 4.82 0.54
CA SER A 52 11.71 5.80 1.48
C SER A 52 12.76 5.14 2.37
N ARG A 53 13.58 5.94 3.05
CA ARG A 53 14.49 5.45 4.10
C ARG A 53 13.73 4.93 5.32
N ALA A 54 12.57 5.51 5.60
CA ALA A 54 11.69 5.14 6.70
C ALA A 54 10.28 5.66 6.45
N PHE A 55 9.29 5.03 7.08
CA PHE A 55 7.91 5.49 7.08
C PHE A 55 7.44 5.70 8.52
N LEU A 56 6.57 6.69 8.74
CA LEU A 56 5.85 6.88 9.99
C LEU A 56 4.80 5.79 10.16
N ARG A 57 4.32 5.63 11.39
CA ARG A 57 3.24 4.70 11.67
C ARG A 57 1.98 5.06 10.88
N GLN A 58 1.44 4.06 10.16
CA GLN A 58 0.29 4.19 9.26
C GLN A 58 0.49 5.11 8.04
N GLN A 59 1.70 5.61 7.77
CA GLN A 59 1.95 6.63 6.73
C GLN A 59 1.37 6.26 5.37
N ILE A 60 1.82 5.12 4.84
CA ILE A 60 1.40 4.63 3.53
C ILE A 60 -0.12 4.48 3.43
N ARG A 61 -0.76 3.87 4.43
CA ARG A 61 -2.20 3.61 4.39
C ARG A 61 -3.03 4.89 4.44
N ARG A 62 -2.52 5.94 5.09
CA ARG A 62 -3.18 7.26 5.14
C ARG A 62 -2.97 8.04 3.85
N MET A 63 -1.77 8.00 3.28
CA MET A 63 -1.51 8.54 1.94
C MET A 63 -2.46 7.92 0.90
N VAL A 64 -2.57 6.59 0.87
CA VAL A 64 -3.46 5.87 -0.05
C VAL A 64 -4.93 6.23 0.17
N ALA A 65 -5.38 6.39 1.42
CA ALA A 65 -6.76 6.80 1.72
C ALA A 65 -7.11 8.14 1.06
N LYS A 66 -6.21 9.12 1.13
CA LYS A 66 -6.43 10.46 0.54
C LYS A 66 -6.35 10.46 -0.99
N ILE A 67 -5.50 9.62 -1.58
CA ILE A 67 -5.53 9.43 -3.04
C ILE A 67 -6.88 8.82 -3.48
N PHE A 68 -7.44 7.88 -2.72
CA PHE A 68 -8.76 7.33 -3.04
C PHE A 68 -9.88 8.35 -2.91
N GLU A 69 -9.85 9.22 -1.89
CA GLU A 69 -10.83 10.31 -1.78
C GLU A 69 -10.80 11.25 -3.00
N ILE A 70 -9.62 11.57 -3.54
CA ILE A 70 -9.49 12.30 -4.82
C ILE A 70 -10.10 11.51 -5.97
N GLY A 71 -9.77 10.21 -6.06
CA GLY A 71 -10.29 9.34 -7.12
C GLY A 71 -11.80 9.17 -7.12
N LEU A 72 -12.43 9.37 -5.96
CA LEU A 72 -13.87 9.33 -5.73
C LEU A 72 -14.51 10.73 -5.72
N GLU A 73 -13.75 11.79 -6.02
CA GLU A 73 -14.21 13.18 -6.03
C GLU A 73 -14.81 13.65 -4.69
N ILE A 74 -14.34 13.06 -3.57
CA ILE A 74 -14.76 13.43 -2.21
C ILE A 74 -14.04 14.70 -1.74
N ILE A 75 -12.79 14.90 -2.18
CA ILE A 75 -11.99 16.10 -1.91
C ILE A 75 -11.38 16.63 -3.21
N ALA A 76 -11.21 17.94 -3.30
CA ALA A 76 -10.49 18.58 -4.39
C ALA A 76 -8.97 18.37 -4.26
N PHE A 77 -8.24 18.54 -5.36
CA PHE A 77 -6.78 18.43 -5.38
C PHE A 77 -6.11 19.49 -4.49
N GLU A 78 -6.67 20.69 -4.43
CA GLU A 78 -6.17 21.79 -3.60
C GLU A 78 -6.32 21.49 -2.10
N GLU A 79 -7.45 20.87 -1.71
CA GLU A 79 -7.66 20.41 -0.32
C GLU A 79 -6.69 19.29 0.06
N PHE A 80 -6.31 18.44 -0.90
CA PHE A 80 -5.27 17.43 -0.70
C PHE A 80 -3.89 18.05 -0.46
N LEU A 81 -3.51 19.09 -1.22
CA LEU A 81 -2.22 19.77 -1.00
C LEU A 81 -2.14 20.41 0.39
N ASP A 82 -3.27 20.87 0.91
CA ASP A 82 -3.40 21.46 2.24
C ASP A 82 -3.03 20.48 3.37
N LEU A 83 -3.09 19.16 3.13
CA LEU A 83 -2.66 18.13 4.09
C LEU A 83 -1.16 18.19 4.40
N PHE A 84 -0.34 18.72 3.49
CA PHE A 84 1.10 18.89 3.74
C PHE A 84 1.41 20.06 4.68
N ASN A 85 0.42 20.89 5.03
CA ASN A 85 0.61 21.99 5.96
C ASN A 85 0.59 21.50 7.42
N PRO A 86 1.72 21.54 8.15
CA PRO A 86 1.79 21.06 9.53
C PRO A 86 1.08 21.98 10.54
N SER A 87 0.70 23.20 10.15
CA SER A 87 -0.06 24.10 11.04
C SER A 87 -1.53 23.70 11.19
N LYS A 88 -2.01 22.80 10.31
CA LYS A 88 -3.36 22.25 10.33
C LYS A 88 -3.28 20.77 10.73
N THR A 89 -4.25 20.30 11.50
CA THR A 89 -4.34 18.90 11.93
C THR A 89 -5.55 18.23 11.28
N TYR A 90 -5.32 17.09 10.62
CA TYR A 90 -6.36 16.31 9.98
C TYR A 90 -6.48 14.93 10.63
N SER A 91 -7.70 14.53 10.96
CA SER A 91 -8.00 13.21 11.52
C SER A 91 -8.90 12.42 10.57
N TYR A 92 -8.44 11.22 10.21
CA TYR A 92 -9.17 10.31 9.30
C TYR A 92 -8.66 8.88 9.48
N GLN A 93 -9.40 7.91 8.93
CA GLN A 93 -9.03 6.49 9.01
C GLN A 93 -8.05 6.11 7.89
N PRO A 94 -7.05 5.26 8.17
CA PRO A 94 -6.18 4.71 7.14
C PRO A 94 -6.94 3.71 6.24
N ALA A 95 -6.51 3.56 4.99
CA ALA A 95 -7.01 2.52 4.07
C ALA A 95 -6.86 1.11 4.69
N ASN A 96 -7.62 0.12 4.21
CA ASN A 96 -7.57 -1.26 4.71
C ASN A 96 -6.12 -1.83 4.68
N PRO A 97 -5.63 -2.52 5.74
CA PRO A 97 -4.27 -3.03 5.76
C PRO A 97 -4.01 -4.20 4.79
N LEU A 98 -5.05 -4.87 4.30
CA LEU A 98 -4.96 -6.14 3.55
C LEU A 98 -4.05 -6.05 2.32
N GLY A 99 -4.02 -4.90 1.65
CA GLY A 99 -3.20 -4.68 0.44
C GLY A 99 -1.78 -4.15 0.69
N LEU A 100 -1.37 -3.95 1.95
CA LEU A 100 -0.04 -3.40 2.25
C LEU A 100 1.00 -4.52 2.33
N ILE A 101 2.01 -4.46 1.46
CA ILE A 101 3.10 -5.44 1.41
C ILE A 101 4.43 -4.71 1.52
N LEU A 102 5.28 -5.14 2.46
CA LEU A 102 6.69 -4.77 2.45
C LEU A 102 7.38 -5.61 1.38
N TRP A 103 7.67 -4.98 0.24
CA TRP A 103 8.20 -5.67 -0.93
C TRP A 103 9.71 -5.93 -0.86
N ASP A 104 10.48 -4.92 -0.46
CA ASP A 104 11.94 -4.99 -0.47
C ASP A 104 12.55 -4.09 0.61
N ILE A 105 13.73 -4.47 1.11
CA ILE A 105 14.58 -3.65 1.98
C ILE A 105 15.99 -3.61 1.37
N ASN A 106 16.44 -2.41 1.02
CA ASN A 106 17.79 -2.20 0.52
C ASN A 106 18.77 -1.94 1.67
N TYR A 107 19.69 -2.88 1.91
CA TYR A 107 20.73 -2.81 2.94
C TYR A 107 22.04 -2.15 2.47
N GLY A 108 22.08 -1.64 1.24
CA GLY A 108 23.28 -1.11 0.60
C GLY A 108 24.32 -2.19 0.30
N LYS A 109 25.57 -1.77 0.04
CA LYS A 109 26.68 -2.69 -0.29
C LYS A 109 27.43 -3.25 0.93
N LYS A 110 27.10 -2.77 2.14
CA LYS A 110 27.83 -3.10 3.37
C LYS A 110 27.42 -4.43 3.99
N ILE A 111 26.21 -4.90 3.68
CA ILE A 111 25.68 -6.17 4.18
C ILE A 111 25.64 -7.13 3.01
N GLN A 112 26.32 -8.27 3.16
CA GLN A 112 26.26 -9.38 2.22
C GLN A 112 25.49 -10.52 2.88
N PHE A 113 24.39 -10.93 2.26
CA PHE A 113 23.61 -12.06 2.71
C PHE A 113 24.22 -13.36 2.19
N ILE A 114 24.43 -14.32 3.09
CA ILE A 114 24.78 -15.68 2.73
C ILE A 114 23.47 -16.46 2.62
N ILE A 115 23.20 -17.01 1.44
CA ILE A 115 21.97 -17.79 1.22
C ILE A 115 22.19 -19.22 1.69
N ASP A 116 21.40 -19.64 2.65
CA ASP A 116 21.24 -21.06 2.99
C ASP A 116 20.30 -21.71 1.97
N THR A 117 20.86 -22.50 1.07
CA THR A 117 20.13 -23.12 -0.05
C THR A 117 18.96 -23.98 0.43
N LYS A 118 19.15 -24.74 1.53
CA LYS A 118 18.08 -25.57 2.12
C LYS A 118 16.90 -24.73 2.59
N SER A 119 17.15 -23.59 3.22
CA SER A 119 16.10 -22.67 3.66
C SER A 119 15.40 -22.00 2.48
N GLN A 120 16.15 -21.62 1.45
CA GLN A 120 15.59 -21.06 0.21
C GLN A 120 14.67 -22.07 -0.50
N GLU A 121 15.10 -23.33 -0.62
CA GLU A 121 14.29 -24.41 -1.20
C GLU A 121 13.00 -24.64 -0.41
N ARG A 122 13.10 -24.69 0.93
CA ARG A 122 11.94 -24.83 1.82
C ARG A 122 10.95 -23.67 1.65
N MET A 123 11.46 -22.45 1.58
CA MET A 123 10.67 -21.24 1.36
C MET A 123 9.96 -21.28 0.01
N ASN A 124 10.67 -21.58 -1.07
CA ASN A 124 10.11 -21.68 -2.42
C ASN A 124 9.02 -22.75 -2.50
N LYS A 125 9.26 -23.93 -1.91
CA LYS A 125 8.27 -25.00 -1.83
C LYS A 125 7.03 -24.57 -1.06
N PHE A 126 7.20 -23.88 0.07
CA PHE A 126 6.08 -23.36 0.86
C PHE A 126 5.22 -22.38 0.04
N PHE A 127 5.84 -21.39 -0.61
CA PHE A 127 5.09 -20.40 -1.40
C PHE A 127 4.37 -21.03 -2.59
N LEU A 128 5.03 -21.95 -3.32
CA LEU A 128 4.38 -22.69 -4.40
C LEU A 128 3.15 -23.46 -3.92
N GLN A 129 3.24 -24.10 -2.75
CA GLN A 129 2.09 -24.80 -2.15
C GLN A 129 0.96 -23.84 -1.77
N GLN A 130 1.26 -22.66 -1.22
CA GLN A 130 0.23 -21.65 -0.93
C GLN A 130 -0.42 -21.16 -2.22
N GLU A 131 0.36 -20.87 -3.26
CA GLU A 131 -0.15 -20.40 -4.55
C GLU A 131 -1.11 -21.42 -5.17
N ILE A 132 -0.73 -22.69 -5.22
CA ILE A 132 -1.60 -23.77 -5.73
C ILE A 132 -2.89 -23.87 -4.90
N LYS A 133 -2.78 -23.86 -3.57
CA LYS A 133 -3.93 -23.99 -2.67
C LYS A 133 -4.93 -22.85 -2.87
N PHE A 134 -4.46 -21.61 -2.85
CA PHE A 134 -5.34 -20.44 -2.91
C PHE A 134 -5.88 -20.20 -4.32
N SER A 135 -5.09 -20.42 -5.37
CA SER A 135 -5.58 -20.34 -6.76
C SER A 135 -6.64 -21.39 -7.07
N THR A 136 -6.46 -22.63 -6.58
CA THR A 136 -7.47 -23.69 -6.72
C THR A 136 -8.76 -23.31 -6.00
N LYS A 137 -8.67 -22.83 -4.76
CA LYS A 137 -9.83 -22.38 -3.99
C LYS A 137 -10.56 -21.23 -4.69
N GLN A 138 -9.83 -20.24 -5.20
CA GLN A 138 -10.39 -19.13 -5.96
C GLN A 138 -11.13 -19.62 -7.21
N LYS A 139 -10.49 -20.48 -8.01
CA LYS A 139 -11.07 -21.02 -9.25
C LYS A 139 -12.34 -21.82 -8.99
N LEU A 140 -12.33 -22.70 -7.99
CA LEU A 140 -13.53 -23.44 -7.57
C LEU A 140 -14.66 -22.50 -7.15
N PHE A 141 -14.37 -21.49 -6.32
CA PHE A 141 -15.35 -20.51 -5.89
C PHE A 141 -15.96 -19.74 -7.06
N SER A 142 -15.13 -19.27 -8.00
CA SER A 142 -15.61 -18.59 -9.22
C SER A 142 -16.48 -19.49 -10.10
N LEU A 143 -16.17 -20.79 -10.22
CA LEU A 143 -17.00 -21.74 -10.96
C LEU A 143 -18.36 -21.98 -10.27
N MET A 144 -18.37 -22.12 -8.94
CA MET A 144 -19.61 -22.33 -8.18
C MET A 144 -20.54 -21.12 -8.26
N GLN A 145 -20.01 -19.89 -8.18
CA GLN A 145 -20.80 -18.67 -8.35
C GLN A 145 -21.43 -18.57 -9.74
N ARG A 146 -20.67 -18.86 -10.80
CA ARG A 146 -21.19 -18.83 -12.18
C ARG A 146 -22.29 -19.85 -12.43
N ASN A 147 -22.27 -20.96 -11.70
CA ASN A 147 -23.23 -22.06 -11.87
C ASN A 147 -24.46 -21.97 -10.95
N ASN A 148 -24.62 -20.88 -10.17
CA ASN A 148 -25.76 -20.63 -9.26
C ASN A 148 -26.24 -21.89 -8.50
N ILE A 149 -25.30 -22.66 -7.94
CA ILE A 149 -25.62 -23.93 -7.26
C ILE A 149 -26.58 -23.69 -6.07
N SER A 150 -26.63 -22.48 -5.52
CA SER A 150 -27.53 -22.05 -4.45
C SER A 150 -28.97 -21.76 -4.87
N GLU A 151 -29.28 -21.51 -6.15
CA GLU A 151 -30.66 -21.27 -6.62
C GLU A 151 -31.36 -22.54 -7.13
N LYS A 152 -30.64 -23.66 -7.23
CA LYS A 152 -31.18 -24.95 -7.71
C LYS A 152 -31.59 -25.93 -6.60
N GLY A 153 -31.80 -25.48 -5.36
CA GLY A 153 -32.38 -26.35 -4.34
C GLY A 153 -32.44 -25.79 -2.93
N LEU A 154 -33.58 -25.17 -2.61
CA LEU A 154 -34.54 -25.67 -1.62
C LEU A 154 -35.96 -25.29 -2.09
#